data_AF-R5XI41-F1
#
_entry.id   AF-R5XI41-F1
#
_cell.length_a   1.000
_cell.length_b   1.000
_cell.length_c   1.000
_cell.angle_alpha   90.00
_cell.angle_beta   90.00
_cell.angle_gamma   90.00
#
_symmetry.space_group_name_H-M   'P 1'
#
loop_
_entity.id
_entity.type
_entity.pdbx_description
1 polymer ?
#
loop_
_entity_poly.entity_id
_entity_poly.type
_entity_poly.pdbx_seq_one_letter_code
_entity_poly.pdbx_strand_id
1 'polypeptide(L)' 'MDNFKKAGKGEDVLTKKMISKNVLEISINEHKLTEQQIDNIKRSMDYAKEKKVELKFIIEK' A
#
# COMPACT_ATOMS: atom_id res chain seq x y z
N MET A 1 4.92 7.06 2.20
CA MET A 1 6.23 6.71 1.58
C MET A 1 7.35 7.68 1.92
N ASP A 2 7.06 8.95 2.26
CA ASP A 2 8.10 9.95 2.53
C ASP A 2 9.03 9.59 3.69
N ASN A 3 8.56 8.76 4.62
CA ASN A 3 9.31 8.35 5.81
C ASN A 3 10.27 7.18 5.58
N PHE A 4 10.14 6.43 4.46
CA PHE A 4 11.08 5.33 4.17
C PHE A 4 12.39 5.90 3.62
N LYS A 5 13.51 5.59 4.28
CA LYS A 5 14.86 6.01 3.86
C LYS A 5 15.72 4.82 3.44
N LYS A 6 15.83 3.82 4.31
CA LYS A 6 16.54 2.55 4.09
C LYS A 6 16.05 1.46 5.04
N ALA A 7 16.21 0.20 4.66
CA ALA A 7 16.03 -0.97 5.52
C ALA A 7 17.02 -2.07 5.12
N GLY A 8 17.44 -2.91 6.07
CA GLY A 8 18.39 -4.01 5.84
C GLY A 8 19.74 -3.86 6.57
N LYS A 9 20.64 -4.84 6.40
CA LYS A 9 21.96 -4.91 7.05
C LYS A 9 23.01 -5.45 6.07
N GLY A 10 24.26 -5.02 6.21
CA GLY A 10 25.37 -5.50 5.38
C GLY A 10 25.21 -5.12 3.91
N GLU A 11 25.36 -6.09 3.02
CA GLU A 11 25.16 -5.93 1.58
C GLU A 11 23.67 -5.92 1.19
N ASP A 12 22.79 -6.49 2.04
CA ASP A 12 21.35 -6.55 1.83
C ASP A 12 20.64 -5.29 2.34
N VAL A 13 20.94 -4.14 1.74
CA VAL A 13 20.33 -2.84 2.10
C VAL A 13 19.46 -2.30 0.96
N LEU A 14 18.16 -2.21 1.22
CA LEU A 14 17.20 -1.51 0.37
C LEU A 14 17.21 -0.02 0.69
N THR A 15 17.41 0.83 -0.31
CA THR A 15 17.35 2.30 -0.16
C THR A 15 16.19 2.90 -0.94
N LYS A 16 15.69 4.08 -0.53
CA LYS A 16 14.62 4.78 -1.26
C LYS A 16 14.92 4.98 -2.76
N LYS A 17 16.20 5.15 -3.12
CA LYS A 17 16.63 5.36 -4.52
C LYS A 17 16.48 4.11 -5.40
N MET A 18 16.44 2.91 -4.80
CA MET A 18 16.27 1.64 -5.51
C MET A 18 14.80 1.33 -5.79
N ILE A 19 13.87 2.06 -5.17
CA ILE A 19 12.43 1.84 -5.31
C ILE A 19 11.92 2.66 -6.50
N SER A 20 11.55 1.97 -7.58
CA SER A 20 10.97 2.58 -8.78
C SER A 20 9.46 2.77 -8.69
N LYS A 21 8.78 1.98 -7.84
CA LYS A 21 7.33 1.99 -7.68
C LYS A 21 6.92 1.77 -6.24
N ASN A 22 5.83 2.42 -5.88
CA ASN A 22 5.27 2.45 -4.55
C ASN A 22 3.81 2.01 -4.65
N VAL A 23 3.51 0.83 -4.13
CA VAL A 23 2.18 0.21 -4.23
C VAL A 23 1.60 0.03 -2.84
N LEU A 24 0.36 0.48 -2.64
CA LEU A 24 -0.48 0.12 -1.51
C LEU A 24 -1.39 -1.02 -1.95
N GLU A 25 -1.22 -2.19 -1.34
CA GLU A 25 -2.01 -3.38 -1.64
C GLU A 25 -3.06 -3.61 -0.55
N ILE A 26 -4.31 -3.85 -0.95
CA ILE A 26 -5.43 -4.13 -0.06
C ILE A 26 -6.05 -5.48 -0.46
N SER A 27 -5.94 -6.47 0.42
CA SER A 27 -6.66 -7.74 0.29
C SER A 27 -8.09 -7.61 0.81
N ILE A 28 -9.04 -8.18 0.06
CA ILE A 28 -10.47 -8.24 0.37
C ILE A 28 -10.87 -9.72 0.38
N ASN A 29 -11.22 -10.22 1.56
CA ASN A 29 -11.37 -11.65 1.81
C ASN A 29 -12.83 -12.12 1.94
N GLU A 30 -13.80 -11.24 1.69
CA GLU A 30 -15.20 -11.50 2.02
C GLU A 30 -16.13 -11.22 0.84
N HIS A 31 -17.17 -12.05 0.71
CA HIS A 31 -18.26 -11.85 -0.25
C HIS A 31 -19.08 -10.57 0.01
N LYS A 32 -19.03 -10.03 1.25
CA LYS A 32 -19.64 -8.75 1.64
C LYS A 32 -18.72 -8.00 2.58
N LEU A 33 -18.30 -6.81 2.17
CA LEU A 33 -17.54 -5.89 3.00
C LEU A 33 -18.45 -5.26 4.07
N THR A 34 -17.93 -5.15 5.29
CA THR A 34 -18.52 -4.31 6.34
C THR A 34 -18.40 -2.83 6.00
N GLU A 35 -19.26 -1.98 6.55
CA GLU A 35 -19.21 -0.52 6.36
C GLU A 35 -17.83 0.06 6.75
N GLN A 36 -17.25 -0.45 7.83
CA GLN A 36 -15.92 -0.04 8.27
C GLN A 36 -14.82 -0.41 7.26
N GLN A 37 -14.90 -1.60 6.63
CA GLN A 37 -13.96 -1.98 5.58
C GLN A 37 -14.12 -1.08 4.34
N ILE A 38 -15.35 -0.75 3.96
CA ILE A 38 -15.62 0.20 2.86
C ILE A 38 -15.01 1.57 3.16
N ASP A 39 -15.18 2.08 4.37
CA ASP A 39 -14.61 3.38 4.75
C ASP A 39 -13.08 3.35 4.87
N ASN A 40 -12.50 2.22 5.26
CA ASN A 40 -11.05 2.02 5.20
C ASN A 40 -10.53 2.03 3.75
N ILE A 41 -11.26 1.42 2.82
CA ILE A 41 -10.93 1.43 1.39
C ILE A 41 -10.99 2.86 0.84
N LYS A 42 -12.06 3.62 1.11
CA LYS A 42 -12.18 5.03 0.68
C LYS A 42 -11.00 5.86 1.19
N ARG A 43 -10.67 5.77 2.48
CA ARG A 43 -9.53 6.50 3.06
C ARG A 43 -8.20 6.10 2.41
N SER A 44 -8.04 4.83 2.07
CA SER A 44 -6.85 4.34 1.39
C SER A 44 -6.77 4.84 -0.06
N MET A 45 -7.90 4.98 -0.75
CA MET A 45 -7.98 5.61 -2.08
C MET A 45 -7.58 7.09 -2.03
N ASP A 46 -8.10 7.83 -1.07
CA ASP A 46 -7.76 9.25 -0.88
C ASP A 46 -6.27 9.42 -0.58
N TYR A 47 -5.73 8.60 0.33
CA TYR A 47 -4.31 8.58 0.64
C TYR A 47 -3.45 8.25 -0.60
N ALA A 48 -3.86 7.24 -1.37
CA ALA A 48 -3.12 6.82 -2.55
C ALA A 48 -3.03 7.94 -3.60
N LYS A 49 -4.15 8.65 -3.81
CA LYS A 49 -4.23 9.81 -4.69
C LYS A 49 -3.35 10.95 -4.20
N GLU A 50 -3.42 11.28 -2.91
CA GLU A 50 -2.62 12.37 -2.30
C GLU A 50 -1.12 12.09 -2.40
N LYS A 51 -0.71 10.85 -2.07
CA LYS A 51 0.71 10.46 -2.03
C LYS A 51 1.26 9.93 -3.35
N LYS A 52 0.44 9.92 -4.42
CA LYS A 52 0.80 9.39 -5.74
C LYS A 52 1.38 7.97 -5.67
N VAL A 53 0.77 7.12 -4.83
CA VAL A 53 1.11 5.70 -4.75
C VAL A 53 0.07 4.90 -5.53
N GLU A 54 0.51 3.84 -6.18
CA GLU A 54 -0.37 2.93 -6.90
C GLU A 54 -1.23 2.16 -5.89
N LEU A 55 -2.53 2.06 -6.12
CA LEU A 55 -3.42 1.28 -5.27
C LEU A 55 -3.81 0.00 -6.00
N LYS A 56 -3.60 -1.14 -5.35
CA LYS A 56 -3.91 -2.46 -5.90
C LYS A 56 -4.84 -3.21 -4.96
N PHE A 57 -5.97 -3.66 -5.50
CA PHE A 57 -6.91 -4.50 -4.78
C PHE A 57 -6.69 -5.97 -5.14
N ILE A 58 -6.59 -6.83 -4.13
CA ILE A 58 -6.61 -8.28 -4.30
C ILE A 58 -7.92 -8.79 -3.71
N ILE A 59 -8.72 -9.48 -4.52
CA ILE A 59 -9.94 -10.12 -4.05
C ILE A 59 -9.59 -11.60 -3.85
N GLU A 60 -9.55 -12.03 -2.60
CA GLU A 60 -9.32 -13.42 -2.25
C GLU A 60 -10.63 -14.20 -2.50
N LYS A 61 -10.50 -15.42 -3.04
CA LYS A 61 -11.63 -16.28 -3.41
C LYS A 61 -12.07 -17.18 -2.28
#